data_AF-A0AAE4H875-F1
#
_entry.id   AF-A0AAE4H875-F1
#
_cell.length_a   1.000
_cell.length_b   1.000
_cell.length_c   1.000
_cell.angle_alpha   90.00
_cell.angle_beta   90.00
_cell.angle_gamma   90.00
#
_symmetry.space_group_name_H-M   'P 1'
#
loop_
_entity.id
_entity.type
_entity.pdbx_description
1 polymer ?
#
loop_
_entity_poly.entity_id
_entity_poly.type
_entity_poly.pdbx_seq_one_letter_code
_entity_poly.pdbx_strand_id
1 'polypeptide(L)'
;MRNLSIRARLLTAFGILVALILAISALSLHAQGVSGSALHDLARINLAQANAANRMEVNIAEMRNHIVRFGEYSRADQEAKAASEIALAGEALQRAEERIEAFRNVTIGASSERARFLEAIGATYAELVSPGFKEALLAGDMEGIFAYRGQVTEAGNRLAELVRDFIGFSEARAEMRYAKVESMATWMDRLQLAGVVLALLIAGGLFVLITRRVVAPLREAVEHCERIAKGDLTRAISDQGRNEIGRLLGALCDMQEWLRQLAGTLQQSSDSVATGAAHIAAGSQDLASRTEEQASALQETAASMEQIVSTVRQNTETAGRANQLSREAAQQAESGPTRSRRQWPRCATWRRARGVSARSSS
;
A
#
# COMPACT_ATOMS: atom_id res chain seq x y z
N MET A 1 -7.01 18.82 -0.93
CA MET A 1 -6.78 17.42 -0.47
C MET A 1 -5.96 17.27 0.83
N ARG A 2 -5.30 18.30 1.39
CA ARG A 2 -4.47 18.16 2.63
C ARG A 2 -5.24 17.66 3.87
N ASN A 3 -6.56 17.85 3.94
CA ASN A 3 -7.36 17.57 5.15
C ASN A 3 -8.17 16.27 5.10
N LEU A 4 -8.09 15.50 4.00
CA LEU A 4 -8.75 14.19 3.93
C LEU A 4 -8.00 13.17 4.80
N SER A 5 -8.77 12.35 5.53
CA SER A 5 -8.23 11.26 6.32
C SER A 5 -7.50 10.23 5.46
N ILE A 6 -6.47 9.59 6.01
CA ILE A 6 -5.77 8.47 5.35
C ILE A 6 -6.79 7.38 4.98
N ARG A 7 -7.70 7.07 5.90
CA ARG A 7 -8.78 6.08 5.67
C ARG A 7 -9.66 6.46 4.47
N ALA A 8 -10.10 7.71 4.36
CA ALA A 8 -10.93 8.14 3.23
C ALA A 8 -10.16 8.06 1.90
N ARG A 9 -8.87 8.41 1.88
CA ARG A 9 -8.03 8.28 0.67
C ARG A 9 -7.84 6.83 0.24
N LEU A 10 -7.58 5.92 1.18
CA LEU A 10 -7.43 4.51 0.87
C LEU A 10 -8.76 3.91 0.40
N LEU A 11 -9.87 4.17 1.10
CA LEU A 11 -11.19 3.68 0.70
C LEU A 11 -11.61 4.21 -0.67
N THR A 12 -11.34 5.48 -0.99
CA THR A 12 -11.62 6.03 -2.32
C THR A 12 -10.74 5.40 -3.40
N ALA A 13 -9.44 5.22 -3.15
CA ALA A 13 -8.54 4.55 -4.09
C ALA A 13 -8.95 3.09 -4.37
N PHE A 14 -9.23 2.31 -3.32
CA PHE A 14 -9.72 0.94 -3.45
C PHE A 14 -11.11 0.89 -4.11
N GLY A 15 -12.01 1.79 -3.73
CA GLY A 15 -13.34 1.90 -4.33
C GLY A 15 -13.28 2.17 -5.83
N ILE A 16 -12.39 3.07 -6.27
CA ILE A 16 -12.15 3.36 -7.70
C ILE A 16 -11.63 2.10 -8.41
N LEU A 17 -10.65 1.39 -7.84
CA LEU A 17 -10.11 0.16 -8.43
C LEU A 17 -11.18 -0.93 -8.58
N VAL A 18 -11.98 -1.17 -7.54
CA VAL A 18 -13.07 -2.14 -7.58
C VAL A 18 -14.12 -1.74 -8.61
N ALA A 19 -14.50 -0.46 -8.64
CA ALA A 19 -15.44 0.05 -9.63
C ALA A 19 -14.93 -0.13 -11.08
N LEU A 20 -13.63 0.10 -11.32
CA LEU A 20 -13.01 -0.11 -12.63
C LEU A 20 -13.02 -1.59 -13.03
N ILE A 21 -12.67 -2.50 -12.10
CA ILE A 21 -12.70 -3.95 -12.35
C ILE A 21 -14.13 -4.40 -12.69
N LEU A 22 -15.12 -3.96 -11.91
CA LEU A 22 -16.53 -4.28 -12.16
C LEU A 22 -17.01 -3.71 -13.50
N ALA A 23 -16.63 -2.48 -13.84
CA ALA A 23 -16.99 -1.87 -15.12
C ALA A 23 -16.39 -2.63 -16.31
N ILE A 24 -15.10 -2.98 -16.25
CA ILE A 24 -14.42 -3.76 -17.30
C ILE A 24 -15.05 -5.15 -17.41
N SER A 25 -15.35 -5.80 -16.29
CA SER A 25 -15.97 -7.13 -16.25
C SER A 25 -17.39 -7.10 -16.84
N ALA A 26 -18.20 -6.11 -16.48
CA ALA A 26 -19.55 -5.93 -17.02
C ALA A 26 -19.52 -5.67 -18.53
N LEU A 27 -18.58 -4.84 -19.00
CA LEU A 27 -18.39 -4.57 -20.42
C LEU A 27 -17.98 -5.84 -21.18
N SER A 28 -17.08 -6.65 -20.62
CA SER A 28 -16.66 -7.93 -21.20
C SER A 28 -17.81 -8.93 -21.29
N LEU A 29 -18.60 -9.09 -20.23
CA LEU A 29 -19.78 -9.96 -20.23
C LEU A 29 -20.81 -9.50 -21.27
N HIS A 30 -21.01 -8.19 -21.41
CA HIS A 30 -21.92 -7.63 -22.41
C HIS A 30 -21.43 -7.88 -23.85
N ALA A 31 -20.14 -7.64 -24.11
CA ALA A 31 -19.52 -7.89 -25.42
C ALA A 31 -19.60 -9.37 -25.82
N GLN A 32 -19.40 -10.27 -24.85
CA GLN A 32 -19.50 -11.72 -25.07
C GLN A 32 -20.95 -12.17 -25.35
N GLY A 33 -21.94 -11.58 -24.67
CA GLY A 33 -23.36 -11.87 -24.92
C GLY A 33 -23.85 -11.43 -26.31
N VAL A 34 -23.40 -10.26 -26.78
CA VAL A 34 -23.71 -9.76 -28.14
C VAL A 34 -23.07 -10.66 -29.22
N SER A 35 -21.83 -11.11 -28.98
CA SER A 35 -21.13 -12.02 -29.90
C SER A 35 -21.75 -13.42 -29.93
N GLY A 36 -22.15 -13.96 -28.76
CA GLY A 36 -22.76 -15.28 -28.64
C GLY A 36 -24.14 -15.39 -29.27
N SER A 37 -24.99 -14.38 -29.09
CA SER A 37 -26.34 -14.33 -29.69
C SER A 37 -26.29 -14.20 -31.21
N ALA A 38 -25.39 -13.39 -31.76
CA ALA A 38 -25.20 -13.27 -33.20
C ALA A 38 -24.74 -14.59 -33.85
N LEU A 39 -23.83 -15.32 -33.20
CA LEU A 39 -23.39 -16.65 -33.65
C LEU A 39 -24.50 -17.70 -33.53
N HIS A 40 -25.32 -17.65 -32.47
CA HIS A 40 -26.45 -18.57 -32.29
C HIS A 40 -27.53 -18.40 -33.37
N ASP A 41 -27.90 -17.15 -33.67
CA ASP A 41 -28.89 -16.82 -34.70
C ASP A 41 -28.41 -17.20 -36.10
N LEU A 42 -27.13 -16.98 -36.39
CA LEU A 42 -26.52 -17.29 -37.69
C LEU A 42 -26.32 -18.79 -37.90
N ALA A 43 -25.65 -19.46 -36.96
CA ALA A 43 -25.22 -20.84 -37.12
C ALA A 43 -26.36 -21.85 -37.00
N ARG A 44 -27.38 -21.56 -36.20
CA ARG A 44 -28.45 -22.55 -35.95
C ARG A 44 -29.67 -22.33 -36.83
N ILE A 45 -30.02 -21.09 -37.13
CA ILE A 45 -31.36 -20.80 -37.64
C ILE A 45 -31.37 -20.49 -39.15
N ASN A 46 -30.43 -19.67 -39.64
CA ASN A 46 -30.27 -19.49 -41.10
C ASN A 46 -29.73 -20.76 -41.76
N LEU A 47 -28.73 -21.41 -41.14
CA LEU A 47 -28.17 -22.66 -41.67
C LEU A 47 -29.20 -23.80 -41.67
N ALA A 48 -30.00 -23.95 -40.62
CA ALA A 48 -31.03 -25.00 -40.58
C ALA A 48 -32.10 -24.79 -41.66
N GLN A 49 -32.57 -23.55 -41.86
CA GLN A 49 -33.58 -23.26 -42.88
C GLN A 49 -33.03 -23.43 -44.30
N ALA A 50 -31.82 -22.93 -44.59
CA ALA A 50 -31.16 -23.13 -45.88
C ALA A 50 -30.88 -24.62 -46.16
N ASN A 51 -30.44 -25.37 -45.15
CA ASN A 51 -30.22 -26.81 -45.26
C ASN A 51 -31.54 -27.57 -45.49
N ALA A 52 -32.63 -27.20 -44.80
CA ALA A 52 -33.94 -27.77 -45.02
C ALA A 52 -34.43 -27.53 -46.46
N ALA A 53 -34.31 -26.30 -46.98
CA ALA A 53 -34.66 -25.96 -48.36
C ALA A 53 -33.84 -26.77 -49.38
N ASN A 54 -32.51 -26.85 -49.18
CA ASN A 54 -31.62 -27.61 -50.06
C ASN A 54 -31.94 -29.12 -50.05
N ARG A 55 -32.11 -29.71 -48.87
CA ARG A 55 -32.46 -31.14 -48.75
C ARG A 55 -33.83 -31.45 -49.34
N MET A 56 -34.79 -30.53 -49.22
CA MET A 56 -36.09 -30.67 -49.87
C MET A 56 -35.92 -30.71 -51.39
N GLU A 57 -35.17 -29.80 -51.98
CA GLU A 57 -34.91 -29.76 -53.43
C GLU A 57 -34.24 -31.05 -53.92
N VAL A 58 -33.21 -31.53 -53.19
CA VAL A 58 -32.54 -32.81 -53.50
C VAL A 58 -33.52 -33.98 -53.44
N ASN A 59 -34.35 -34.08 -52.40
CA ASN A 59 -35.34 -35.16 -52.29
C ASN A 59 -36.40 -35.10 -53.42
N ILE A 60 -36.79 -33.90 -53.85
CA ILE A 60 -37.68 -33.72 -55.00
C ILE A 60 -36.99 -34.17 -56.30
N ALA A 61 -35.71 -33.83 -56.48
CA ALA A 61 -34.94 -34.29 -57.62
C ALA A 61 -34.76 -35.82 -57.63
N GLU A 62 -34.50 -36.44 -56.46
CA GLU A 62 -34.47 -37.90 -56.28
C GLU A 62 -35.82 -38.53 -56.67
N MET A 63 -36.93 -38.02 -56.14
CA MET A 63 -38.28 -38.47 -56.48
C MET A 63 -38.51 -38.44 -58.00
N ARG A 64 -38.18 -37.33 -58.66
CA ARG A 64 -38.34 -37.18 -60.12
C ARG A 64 -37.49 -38.19 -60.90
N ASN A 65 -36.26 -38.46 -60.47
CA ASN A 65 -35.41 -39.47 -61.10
C ASN A 65 -36.00 -40.88 -60.96
N HIS A 66 -36.52 -41.22 -59.78
CA HIS A 66 -37.20 -42.50 -59.55
C HIS A 66 -38.46 -42.64 -60.41
N ILE A 67 -39.24 -41.57 -60.59
CA ILE A 67 -40.42 -41.56 -61.49
C ILE A 67 -40.01 -41.84 -62.95
N VAL A 68 -38.90 -41.26 -63.41
CA VAL A 68 -38.40 -41.52 -64.77
C VAL A 68 -38.04 -43.00 -64.93
N ARG A 69 -37.27 -43.57 -63.99
CA ARG A 69 -36.89 -45.00 -64.01
C ARG A 69 -38.08 -45.94 -63.87
N PHE A 70 -39.07 -45.58 -63.04
CA PHE A 70 -40.34 -46.29 -62.97
C PHE A 70 -40.99 -46.38 -64.36
N GLY A 71 -41.13 -45.23 -65.05
CA GLY A 71 -41.67 -45.19 -66.41
C GLY A 71 -40.83 -45.95 -67.44
N GLU A 72 -39.52 -46.10 -67.25
CA GLU A 72 -38.64 -46.91 -68.11
C GLU A 72 -38.84 -48.41 -67.86
N TYR A 73 -38.77 -48.86 -66.59
CA TYR A 73 -38.91 -50.26 -66.24
C TYR A 73 -40.30 -50.82 -66.51
N SER A 74 -41.35 -50.03 -66.28
CA SER A 74 -42.70 -50.45 -66.60
C SER A 74 -42.93 -50.60 -68.12
N ARG A 75 -42.28 -49.79 -68.97
CA ARG A 75 -42.33 -49.98 -70.43
C ARG A 75 -41.51 -51.18 -70.90
N ALA A 76 -40.50 -51.56 -70.13
CA ALA A 76 -39.65 -52.73 -70.39
C ALA A 76 -40.20 -54.02 -69.76
N ASP A 77 -41.43 -54.01 -69.21
CA ASP A 77 -42.08 -55.15 -68.56
C ASP A 77 -41.30 -55.70 -67.34
N GLN A 78 -40.52 -54.84 -66.68
CA GLN A 78 -39.72 -55.18 -65.49
C GLN A 78 -40.45 -54.80 -64.21
N GLU A 79 -41.60 -55.45 -63.94
CA GLU A 79 -42.52 -55.11 -62.85
C GLU A 79 -41.84 -54.98 -61.48
N ALA A 80 -40.95 -55.92 -61.12
CA ALA A 80 -40.27 -55.88 -59.82
C ALA A 80 -39.37 -54.64 -59.64
N LYS A 81 -38.70 -54.19 -60.71
CA LYS A 81 -37.89 -52.98 -60.67
C LYS A 81 -38.75 -51.72 -60.69
N ALA A 82 -39.82 -51.72 -61.49
CA ALA A 82 -40.78 -50.63 -61.47
C ALA A 82 -41.39 -50.43 -60.08
N ALA A 83 -41.85 -51.51 -59.44
CA ALA A 83 -42.36 -51.49 -58.07
C ALA A 83 -41.34 -50.96 -57.06
N SER A 84 -40.05 -51.30 -57.23
CA SER A 84 -38.99 -50.76 -56.40
C SER A 84 -38.76 -49.25 -56.61
N GLU A 85 -38.74 -48.78 -57.85
CA GLU A 85 -38.49 -47.36 -58.15
C GLU A 85 -39.65 -46.48 -57.67
N ILE A 86 -40.91 -46.92 -57.81
CA ILE A 86 -42.05 -46.13 -57.31
C ILE A 86 -42.08 -46.06 -55.78
N ALA A 87 -41.68 -47.14 -55.08
CA ALA A 87 -41.53 -47.12 -53.63
C ALA A 87 -40.46 -46.11 -53.20
N LEU A 88 -39.29 -46.11 -53.86
CA LEU A 88 -38.21 -45.15 -53.60
C LEU A 88 -38.64 -43.70 -53.92
N ALA A 89 -39.46 -43.49 -54.95
CA ALA A 89 -40.04 -42.18 -55.23
C ALA A 89 -40.96 -41.71 -54.10
N GLY A 90 -41.80 -42.60 -53.55
CA GLY A 90 -42.64 -42.32 -52.38
C GLY A 90 -41.84 -41.99 -51.12
N GLU A 91 -40.76 -42.72 -50.86
CA GLU A 91 -39.84 -42.42 -49.74
C GLU A 91 -39.15 -41.07 -49.90
N ALA A 92 -38.68 -40.75 -51.11
CA ALA A 92 -38.07 -39.45 -51.40
C ALA A 92 -39.08 -38.30 -51.22
N LEU A 93 -40.33 -38.50 -51.65
CA LEU A 93 -41.42 -37.55 -51.40
C LEU A 93 -41.66 -37.35 -49.91
N GLN A 94 -41.74 -38.43 -49.12
CA GLN A 94 -41.92 -38.34 -47.67
C GLN A 94 -40.78 -37.54 -47.02
N ARG A 95 -39.52 -37.81 -47.40
CA ARG A 95 -38.38 -37.02 -46.93
C ARG A 95 -38.50 -35.55 -47.35
N ALA A 96 -39.01 -35.25 -48.54
CA ALA A 96 -39.23 -33.86 -48.98
C ALA A 96 -40.30 -33.16 -48.12
N GLU A 97 -41.39 -33.85 -47.77
CA GLU A 97 -42.47 -33.35 -46.92
C GLU A 97 -41.97 -32.98 -45.52
N GLU A 98 -41.13 -33.83 -44.92
CA GLU A 98 -40.49 -33.53 -43.64
C GLU A 98 -39.60 -32.27 -43.72
N ARG A 99 -38.93 -32.06 -44.85
CA ARG A 99 -38.00 -30.92 -45.04
C ARG A 99 -38.72 -29.61 -45.30
N ILE A 100 -39.82 -29.60 -46.06
CA ILE A 100 -40.62 -28.37 -46.25
C ILE A 100 -41.27 -27.96 -44.92
N GLU A 101 -41.69 -28.91 -44.10
CA GLU A 101 -42.26 -28.62 -42.77
C GLU A 101 -41.19 -28.06 -41.83
N ALA A 102 -40.00 -28.68 -41.82
CA ALA A 102 -38.85 -28.14 -41.09
C ALA A 102 -38.46 -26.74 -41.59
N PHE A 103 -38.55 -26.47 -42.90
CA PHE A 103 -38.29 -25.16 -43.49
C PHE A 103 -39.31 -24.10 -43.04
N ARG A 104 -40.59 -24.44 -42.94
CA ARG A 104 -41.68 -23.53 -42.52
C ARG A 104 -41.66 -23.23 -41.02
N ASN A 105 -41.32 -24.21 -40.19
CA ASN A 105 -41.35 -24.08 -38.73
C ASN A 105 -40.18 -23.29 -38.12
N VAL A 106 -39.25 -22.82 -38.95
CA VAL A 106 -38.17 -21.94 -38.48
C VAL A 106 -38.67 -20.51 -38.30
N THR A 107 -39.09 -20.16 -37.09
CA THR A 107 -39.49 -18.79 -36.71
C THR A 107 -38.26 -17.88 -36.57
N ILE A 108 -38.01 -17.02 -37.56
CA ILE A 108 -37.10 -15.87 -37.43
C ILE A 108 -37.92 -14.60 -37.59
N GLY A 109 -37.52 -13.52 -36.90
CA GLY A 109 -38.00 -12.16 -37.16
C GLY A 109 -38.09 -11.89 -38.66
N ALA A 110 -39.33 -11.78 -39.14
CA ALA A 110 -39.64 -11.72 -40.56
C ALA A 110 -39.15 -10.38 -41.15
N SER A 111 -38.01 -10.39 -41.85
CA SER A 111 -37.81 -9.38 -42.88
C SER A 111 -38.82 -9.64 -43.99
N SER A 112 -39.45 -8.59 -44.52
CA SER A 112 -40.42 -8.67 -45.62
C SER A 112 -39.94 -9.51 -46.80
N GLU A 113 -38.65 -9.44 -47.14
CA GLU A 113 -38.04 -10.19 -48.24
C GLU A 113 -37.91 -11.70 -47.97
N ARG A 114 -37.57 -12.08 -46.73
CA ARG A 114 -37.53 -13.51 -46.34
C ARG A 114 -38.92 -14.12 -46.38
N ALA A 115 -39.94 -13.40 -45.89
CA ALA A 115 -41.32 -13.87 -45.91
C ALA A 115 -41.77 -14.21 -47.35
N ARG A 116 -41.37 -13.39 -48.33
CA ARG A 116 -41.64 -13.64 -49.75
C ARG A 116 -41.02 -14.95 -50.25
N PHE A 117 -39.78 -15.27 -49.86
CA PHE A 117 -39.17 -16.56 -50.22
C PHE A 117 -39.90 -17.74 -49.58
N LEU A 118 -40.26 -17.65 -48.29
CA LEU A 118 -40.99 -18.72 -47.60
C LEU A 118 -42.34 -18.98 -48.29
N GLU A 119 -43.06 -17.92 -48.63
CA GLU A 119 -44.34 -17.99 -49.32
C GLU A 119 -44.18 -18.56 -50.73
N ALA A 120 -43.24 -18.06 -51.52
CA ALA A 120 -43.01 -18.51 -52.89
C ALA A 120 -42.56 -19.98 -52.96
N ILE A 121 -41.62 -20.40 -52.10
CA ILE A 121 -41.16 -21.79 -52.00
C ILE A 121 -42.32 -22.68 -51.54
N GLY A 122 -43.07 -22.24 -50.52
CA GLY A 122 -44.20 -22.99 -49.99
C GLY A 122 -45.31 -23.19 -51.02
N ALA A 123 -45.64 -22.16 -51.80
CA ALA A 123 -46.64 -22.21 -52.86
C ALA A 123 -46.18 -23.10 -54.04
N THR A 124 -44.93 -22.94 -54.48
CA THR A 124 -44.37 -23.74 -55.59
C THR A 124 -44.26 -25.22 -55.22
N TYR A 125 -43.91 -25.53 -53.96
CA TYR A 125 -43.94 -26.90 -53.46
C TYR A 125 -45.35 -27.49 -53.46
N ALA A 126 -46.36 -26.73 -53.02
CA ALA A 126 -47.76 -27.19 -53.02
C ALA A 126 -48.31 -27.38 -54.44
N GLU A 127 -47.84 -26.59 -55.41
CA GLU A 127 -48.12 -26.80 -56.83
C GLU A 127 -47.43 -28.07 -57.35
N LEU A 128 -46.16 -28.29 -57.00
CA LEU A 128 -45.42 -29.48 -57.41
C LEU A 128 -46.03 -30.78 -56.84
N VAL A 129 -46.31 -30.80 -55.54
CA VAL A 129 -46.91 -31.92 -54.81
C VAL A 129 -48.41 -31.69 -54.64
N SER A 130 -49.13 -31.59 -55.76
CA SER A 130 -50.58 -31.50 -55.69
C SER A 130 -51.18 -32.78 -55.09
N PRO A 131 -52.35 -32.71 -54.42
CA PRO A 131 -53.00 -33.89 -53.84
C PRO A 131 -53.19 -35.02 -54.86
N GLY A 132 -53.60 -34.68 -56.09
CA GLY A 132 -53.80 -35.67 -57.16
C GLY A 132 -52.51 -36.30 -57.67
N PHE A 133 -51.42 -35.53 -57.77
CA PHE A 133 -50.11 -36.10 -58.10
C PHE A 133 -49.60 -37.03 -57.00
N LYS A 134 -49.72 -36.62 -55.73
CA LYS A 134 -49.32 -37.43 -54.57
C LYS A 134 -50.09 -38.75 -54.53
N GLU A 135 -51.40 -38.70 -54.72
CA GLU A 135 -52.24 -39.89 -54.77
C GLU A 135 -51.81 -40.84 -55.89
N ALA A 136 -51.62 -40.32 -57.12
CA ALA A 136 -51.15 -41.12 -58.25
C ALA A 136 -49.77 -41.75 -58.00
N LEU A 137 -48.84 -40.99 -57.39
CA LEU A 137 -47.50 -41.48 -57.04
C LEU A 137 -47.57 -42.64 -56.04
N LEU A 138 -48.34 -42.48 -54.95
CA LEU A 138 -48.46 -43.49 -53.89
C LEU A 138 -49.24 -44.73 -54.34
N ALA A 139 -50.19 -44.57 -55.28
CA ALA A 139 -50.91 -45.68 -55.89
C ALA A 139 -50.10 -46.40 -56.97
N GLY A 140 -48.96 -45.84 -57.41
CA GLY A 140 -48.21 -46.32 -58.57
C GLY A 140 -48.98 -46.22 -59.88
N ASP A 141 -49.93 -45.28 -59.97
CA ASP A 141 -50.72 -45.02 -61.16
C ASP A 141 -49.87 -44.30 -62.20
N MET A 142 -49.40 -45.05 -63.19
CA MET A 142 -48.56 -44.52 -64.25
C MET A 142 -49.28 -43.44 -65.08
N GLU A 143 -50.57 -43.63 -65.41
CA GLU A 143 -51.31 -42.69 -66.25
C GLU A 143 -51.54 -41.38 -65.48
N GLY A 144 -51.92 -41.47 -64.21
CA GLY A 144 -52.02 -40.33 -63.30
C GLY A 144 -50.69 -39.59 -63.15
N ILE A 145 -49.57 -40.29 -62.92
CA ILE A 145 -48.24 -39.67 -62.82
C ILE A 145 -47.86 -38.94 -64.13
N PHE A 146 -48.13 -39.54 -65.29
CA PHE A 146 -47.85 -38.91 -66.59
C PHE A 146 -48.71 -37.67 -66.86
N ALA A 147 -49.96 -37.64 -66.41
CA ALA A 147 -50.84 -36.48 -66.55
C ALA A 147 -50.24 -35.23 -65.88
N TYR A 148 -49.51 -35.40 -64.77
CA TYR A 148 -48.87 -34.30 -64.04
C TYR A 148 -47.42 -34.00 -64.46
N ARG A 149 -46.84 -34.72 -65.44
CA ARG A 149 -45.38 -34.60 -65.75
C ARG A 149 -44.95 -33.16 -66.07
N GLY A 150 -45.78 -32.42 -66.80
CA GLY A 150 -45.48 -31.06 -67.24
C GLY A 150 -45.40 -30.12 -66.04
N GLN A 151 -46.46 -30.11 -65.23
CA GLN A 151 -46.55 -29.38 -63.97
C GLN A 151 -45.40 -29.72 -63.02
N VAL A 152 -45.13 -31.01 -62.78
CA VAL A 152 -44.06 -31.45 -61.86
C VAL A 152 -42.68 -31.03 -62.37
N THR A 153 -42.46 -31.05 -63.69
CA THR A 153 -41.18 -30.61 -64.26
C THR A 153 -41.01 -29.09 -64.17
N GLU A 154 -42.03 -28.33 -64.53
CA GLU A 154 -41.99 -26.87 -64.53
C GLU A 154 -41.94 -26.29 -63.11
N ALA A 155 -42.81 -26.77 -62.21
CA ALA A 155 -42.76 -26.40 -60.80
C ALA A 155 -41.46 -26.88 -60.14
N GLY A 156 -40.90 -28.02 -60.55
CA GLY A 156 -39.62 -28.52 -60.04
C GLY A 156 -38.45 -27.62 -60.40
N ASN A 157 -38.40 -27.14 -61.65
CA ASN A 157 -37.38 -26.20 -62.09
C ASN A 157 -37.51 -24.84 -61.37
N ARG A 158 -38.75 -24.32 -61.25
CA ARG A 158 -39.01 -23.07 -60.49
C ARG A 158 -38.66 -23.21 -59.01
N LEU A 159 -38.96 -24.36 -58.41
CA LEU A 159 -38.59 -24.65 -57.01
C LEU A 159 -37.07 -24.64 -56.84
N ALA A 160 -36.32 -25.26 -57.75
CA ALA A 160 -34.86 -25.28 -57.71
C ALA A 160 -34.25 -23.87 -57.85
N GLU A 161 -34.82 -23.02 -58.72
CA GLU A 161 -34.44 -21.61 -58.84
C GLU A 161 -34.73 -20.84 -57.54
N LEU A 162 -35.95 -20.95 -57.01
CA LEU A 162 -36.34 -20.27 -55.77
C LEU A 162 -35.49 -20.69 -54.57
N VAL A 163 -35.16 -21.99 -54.45
CA VAL A 163 -34.29 -22.50 -53.39
C VAL A 163 -32.86 -21.96 -53.56
N ARG A 164 -32.33 -21.90 -54.79
CA ARG A 164 -31.01 -21.32 -55.07
C ARG A 164 -30.96 -19.84 -54.70
N ASP A 165 -31.97 -19.06 -55.09
CA ASP A 165 -32.06 -17.65 -54.77
C ASP A 165 -32.19 -17.43 -53.26
N PHE A 166 -32.97 -18.25 -52.57
CA PHE A 166 -33.10 -18.22 -51.11
C PHE A 166 -31.78 -18.54 -50.40
N ILE A 167 -31.00 -19.51 -50.90
CA ILE A 167 -29.68 -19.84 -50.36
C ILE A 167 -28.73 -18.65 -50.56
N GLY A 168 -28.66 -18.07 -51.76
CA GLY A 168 -27.82 -16.89 -52.02
C GLY A 168 -28.20 -15.68 -51.17
N PHE A 169 -29.49 -15.45 -50.96
CA PHE A 169 -29.99 -14.44 -50.03
C PHE A 169 -29.57 -14.73 -48.57
N SER A 170 -29.68 -15.98 -48.15
CA SER A 170 -29.31 -16.42 -46.79
C SER A 170 -27.81 -16.28 -46.54
N GLU A 171 -26.97 -16.60 -47.52
CA GLU A 171 -25.52 -16.42 -47.51
C GLU A 171 -25.13 -14.94 -47.47
N ALA A 172 -25.67 -14.11 -48.37
CA ALA A 172 -25.38 -12.67 -48.39
C ALA A 172 -25.75 -11.99 -47.06
N ARG A 173 -26.86 -12.39 -46.45
CA ARG A 173 -27.28 -11.90 -45.13
C ARG A 173 -26.37 -12.42 -44.02
N ALA A 174 -25.92 -13.67 -44.10
CA ALA A 174 -24.96 -14.22 -43.16
C ALA A 174 -23.65 -13.42 -43.21
N GLU A 175 -23.10 -13.20 -44.40
CA GLU A 175 -21.88 -12.41 -44.63
C GLU A 175 -22.00 -10.97 -44.10
N MET A 176 -23.11 -10.27 -44.38
CA MET A 176 -23.33 -8.93 -43.84
C MET A 176 -23.38 -8.90 -42.31
N ARG A 177 -23.91 -9.95 -41.67
CA ARG A 177 -23.89 -10.06 -40.21
C ARG A 177 -22.50 -10.45 -39.70
N TYR A 178 -21.77 -11.34 -40.37
CA TYR A 178 -20.39 -11.69 -40.02
C TYR A 178 -19.46 -10.46 -40.06
N ALA A 179 -19.48 -9.69 -41.15
CA ALA A 179 -18.67 -8.48 -41.27
C ALA A 179 -19.01 -7.43 -40.19
N LYS A 180 -20.29 -7.30 -39.82
CA LYS A 180 -20.73 -6.41 -38.75
C LYS A 180 -20.33 -6.93 -37.36
N VAL A 181 -20.36 -8.24 -37.14
CA VAL A 181 -19.92 -8.87 -35.88
C VAL A 181 -18.41 -8.76 -35.73
N GLU A 182 -17.63 -8.98 -36.78
CA GLU A 182 -16.16 -8.88 -36.74
C GLU A 182 -15.69 -7.43 -36.48
N SER A 183 -16.27 -6.46 -37.19
CA SER A 183 -15.96 -5.03 -36.94
C SER A 183 -16.43 -4.57 -35.55
N MET A 184 -17.58 -5.03 -35.07
CA MET A 184 -18.06 -4.72 -33.71
C MET A 184 -17.19 -5.40 -32.64
N ALA A 185 -16.80 -6.66 -32.84
CA ALA A 185 -15.94 -7.42 -31.93
C ALA A 185 -14.56 -6.75 -31.82
N THR A 186 -13.92 -6.42 -32.95
CA THR A 186 -12.62 -5.74 -32.94
C THR A 186 -12.69 -4.33 -32.33
N TRP A 187 -13.78 -3.59 -32.53
CA TRP A 187 -14.02 -2.32 -31.83
C TRP A 187 -14.19 -2.52 -30.31
N MET A 188 -14.97 -3.51 -29.89
CA MET A 188 -15.19 -3.84 -28.48
C MET A 188 -13.89 -4.29 -27.80
N ASP A 189 -13.06 -5.09 -28.47
CA ASP A 189 -11.74 -5.50 -27.98
C ASP A 189 -10.82 -4.29 -27.79
N ARG A 190 -10.80 -3.34 -28.75
CA ARG A 190 -10.04 -2.10 -28.62
C ARG A 190 -10.55 -1.22 -27.48
N LEU A 191 -11.86 -1.12 -27.31
CA LEU A 191 -12.48 -0.37 -26.21
C LEU A 191 -12.11 -1.00 -24.85
N GLN A 192 -12.13 -2.33 -24.75
CA GLN A 192 -11.71 -3.06 -23.57
C GLN A 192 -10.23 -2.86 -23.27
N LEU A 193 -9.35 -2.96 -24.28
CA LEU A 193 -7.92 -2.69 -24.13
C LEU A 193 -7.67 -1.25 -23.66
N ALA A 194 -8.34 -0.27 -24.27
CA ALA A 194 -8.27 1.13 -23.84
C ALA A 194 -8.74 1.31 -22.39
N GLY A 195 -9.81 0.62 -21.99
CA GLY A 195 -10.30 0.61 -20.60
C GLY A 195 -9.28 0.03 -19.61
N VAL A 196 -8.61 -1.07 -19.96
CA VAL A 196 -7.54 -1.68 -19.16
C VAL A 196 -6.34 -0.74 -19.03
N VAL A 197 -5.91 -0.14 -20.14
CA VAL A 197 -4.80 0.84 -20.13
C VAL A 197 -5.16 2.05 -19.25
N LEU A 198 -6.38 2.58 -19.38
CA LEU A 198 -6.85 3.67 -18.54
C LEU A 198 -6.89 3.27 -17.05
N ALA A 199 -7.36 2.07 -16.74
CA ALA A 199 -7.38 1.56 -15.37
C ALA A 199 -5.96 1.43 -14.79
N LEU A 200 -5.00 0.97 -15.58
CA LEU A 200 -3.58 0.90 -15.18
C LEU A 200 -2.98 2.29 -14.96
N LEU A 201 -3.31 3.28 -15.81
CA LEU A 201 -2.88 4.67 -15.63
C LEU A 201 -3.46 5.28 -14.35
N ILE A 202 -4.74 5.04 -14.07
CA ILE A 202 -5.38 5.49 -12.83
C ILE A 202 -4.76 4.80 -11.61
N ALA A 203 -4.55 3.48 -11.68
CA ALA A 203 -3.90 2.72 -10.61
C ALA A 203 -2.47 3.22 -10.33
N GLY A 204 -1.68 3.45 -11.38
CA GLY A 204 -0.34 4.04 -11.28
C GLY A 204 -0.36 5.46 -10.70
N GLY A 205 -1.31 6.28 -11.13
CA GLY A 205 -1.53 7.63 -10.57
C GLY A 205 -1.89 7.61 -9.09
N LEU A 206 -2.80 6.72 -8.68
CA LEU A 206 -3.18 6.51 -7.28
C LEU A 206 -1.99 5.99 -6.45
N PHE A 207 -1.20 5.07 -6.99
CA PHE A 207 0.01 4.55 -6.34
C PHE A 207 1.02 5.68 -6.07
N VAL A 208 1.33 6.49 -7.07
CA VAL A 208 2.24 7.64 -6.91
C VAL A 208 1.68 8.66 -5.91
N LEU A 209 0.37 8.91 -5.95
CA LEU A 209 -0.31 9.82 -5.02
C LEU A 209 -0.22 9.33 -3.57
N ILE A 210 -0.50 8.05 -3.32
CA ILE A 210 -0.41 7.43 -1.98
C ILE A 210 1.03 7.46 -1.48
N THR A 211 2.00 7.07 -2.31
CA THR A 211 3.41 7.09 -1.93
C THR A 211 3.87 8.50 -1.52
N ARG A 212 3.51 9.52 -2.31
CA ARG A 212 3.90 10.92 -2.02
C ARG A 212 3.14 11.54 -0.85
N ARG A 213 1.86 11.19 -0.64
CA ARG A 213 0.99 11.86 0.35
C ARG A 213 0.81 11.10 1.65
N VAL A 214 1.22 9.83 1.71
CA VAL A 214 1.10 8.97 2.89
C VAL A 214 2.46 8.41 3.28
N VAL A 215 3.12 7.68 2.37
CA VAL A 215 4.37 6.96 2.69
C VAL A 215 5.53 7.92 2.97
N ALA A 216 5.74 8.93 2.12
CA ALA A 216 6.85 9.87 2.29
C ALA A 216 6.79 10.69 3.60
N PRO A 217 5.64 11.29 3.99
CA PRO A 217 5.53 11.96 5.29
C PRO A 217 5.65 11.03 6.51
N LEU A 218 5.20 9.77 6.39
CA LEU A 218 5.40 8.78 7.46
C LEU A 218 6.88 8.43 7.62
N ARG A 219 7.62 8.31 6.50
CA ARG A 219 9.06 8.13 6.54
C ARG A 219 9.78 9.32 7.18
N GLU A 220 9.35 10.54 6.86
CA GLU A 220 9.85 11.76 7.51
C GLU A 220 9.58 11.73 9.03
N ALA A 221 8.39 11.33 9.47
CA ALA A 221 8.07 11.18 10.90
C ALA A 221 9.00 10.16 11.60
N VAL A 222 9.27 9.01 10.96
CA VAL A 222 10.22 8.00 11.48
C VAL A 222 11.63 8.60 11.60
N GLU A 223 12.11 9.31 10.57
CA GLU A 223 13.43 9.97 10.62
C GLU A 223 13.53 11.00 11.76
N HIS A 224 12.44 11.71 12.08
CA HIS A 224 12.41 12.63 13.23
C HIS A 224 12.49 11.87 14.56
N CYS A 225 11.72 10.80 14.72
CA CYS A 225 11.78 9.95 15.91
C CYS A 225 13.20 9.38 16.14
N GLU A 226 13.86 8.90 15.08
CA GLU A 226 15.22 8.36 15.17
C GLU A 226 16.25 9.40 15.60
N ARG A 227 16.07 10.67 15.19
CA ARG A 227 16.95 11.76 15.63
C ARG A 227 16.71 12.16 17.08
N ILE A 228 15.45 12.27 17.47
CA ILE A 228 15.07 12.53 18.87
C ILE A 228 15.64 11.44 19.78
N ALA A 229 15.57 10.17 19.37
CA ALA A 229 16.17 9.05 20.10
C ALA A 229 17.70 9.15 20.23
N LYS A 230 18.37 9.83 19.31
CA LYS A 230 19.81 10.13 19.35
C LYS A 230 20.15 11.43 20.09
N GLY A 231 19.15 12.14 20.62
CA GLY A 231 19.32 13.43 21.31
C GLY A 231 19.45 14.64 20.38
N ASP A 232 19.28 14.48 19.06
CA ASP A 232 19.26 15.60 18.12
C ASP A 232 17.84 16.20 18.05
N LEU A 233 17.65 17.31 18.77
CA LEU A 233 16.40 18.08 18.82
C LEU A 233 16.43 19.30 17.90
N THR A 234 17.44 19.46 17.05
CA THR A 234 17.68 20.73 16.33
C THR A 234 16.79 20.92 15.10
N ARG A 235 16.41 19.84 14.42
CA ARG A 235 15.65 19.89 13.15
C ARG A 235 14.18 20.22 13.39
N ALA A 236 13.70 21.29 12.77
CA ALA A 236 12.28 21.65 12.78
C ALA A 236 11.41 20.59 12.08
N ILE A 237 10.28 20.25 12.70
CA ILE A 237 9.23 19.40 12.11
C ILE A 237 8.27 20.30 11.34
N SER A 238 8.03 20.02 10.06
CA SER A 238 7.19 20.85 9.20
C SER A 238 5.68 20.53 9.36
N ASP A 239 4.82 21.55 9.27
CA ASP A 239 3.36 21.36 9.34
C ASP A 239 2.80 20.72 8.05
N GLN A 240 2.40 19.46 8.16
CA GLN A 240 1.83 18.68 7.05
C GLN A 240 0.29 18.76 6.94
N GLY A 241 -0.39 19.62 7.71
CA GLY A 241 -1.84 19.86 7.64
C GLY A 241 -2.65 19.21 8.76
N ARG A 242 -3.95 18.98 8.55
CA ARG A 242 -4.91 18.58 9.61
C ARG A 242 -5.37 17.12 9.59
N ASN A 243 -4.80 16.28 8.72
CA ASN A 243 -5.11 14.86 8.67
C ASN A 243 -4.34 14.06 9.76
N GLU A 244 -4.50 12.74 9.80
CA GLU A 244 -3.85 11.90 10.82
C GLU A 244 -2.32 12.03 10.81
N ILE A 245 -1.70 12.22 9.64
CA ILE A 245 -0.26 12.47 9.52
C ILE A 245 0.12 13.81 10.12
N GLY A 246 -0.64 14.86 9.82
CA GLY A 246 -0.41 16.19 10.39
C GLY A 246 -0.59 16.19 11.92
N ARG A 247 -1.59 15.45 12.43
CA ARG A 247 -1.75 15.22 13.88
C ARG A 247 -0.58 14.47 14.49
N LEU A 248 -0.04 13.44 13.82
CA LEU A 248 1.15 12.70 14.25
C LEU A 248 2.37 13.62 14.33
N LEU A 249 2.63 14.41 13.28
CA LEU A 249 3.78 15.32 13.24
C LEU A 249 3.64 16.48 14.23
N GLY A 250 2.41 16.98 14.44
CA GLY A 250 2.13 17.95 15.51
C GLY A 250 2.47 17.40 16.89
N ALA A 251 2.04 16.17 17.21
CA ALA A 251 2.39 15.53 18.47
C ALA A 251 3.90 15.28 18.62
N LEU A 252 4.62 14.97 17.54
CA LEU A 252 6.07 14.88 17.55
C LEU A 252 6.75 16.23 17.80
N CYS A 253 6.19 17.32 17.29
CA CYS A 253 6.67 18.68 17.56
C CYS A 253 6.51 19.03 19.04
N ASP A 254 5.34 18.76 19.62
CA ASP A 254 5.09 19.00 21.05
C ASP A 254 6.05 18.20 21.94
N MET A 255 6.33 16.94 21.57
CA MET A 255 7.30 16.10 22.27
C MET A 255 8.74 16.63 22.15
N GLN A 256 9.16 17.08 20.96
CA GLN A 256 10.48 17.66 20.73
C GLN A 256 10.68 18.94 21.58
N GLU A 257 9.66 19.79 21.64
CA GLU A 257 9.69 21.04 22.41
C GLU A 257 9.78 20.75 23.91
N TRP A 258 8.99 19.81 24.42
CA TRP A 258 9.06 19.40 25.81
C TRP A 258 10.44 18.82 26.19
N LEU A 259 11.03 17.99 25.33
CA LEU A 259 12.38 17.46 25.54
C LEU A 259 13.46 18.55 25.54
N ARG A 260 13.33 19.58 24.69
CA ARG A 260 14.23 20.73 24.68
C ARG A 260 14.17 21.51 26.00
N GLN A 261 12.97 21.77 26.49
CA GLN A 261 12.76 22.46 27.77
C GLN A 261 13.32 21.66 28.94
N LEU A 262 13.12 20.35 28.95
CA LEU A 262 13.67 19.46 29.97
C LEU A 262 15.21 19.47 29.94
N ALA A 263 15.82 19.38 28.76
CA ALA A 263 17.28 19.45 28.61
C ALA A 263 17.84 20.80 29.08
N GLY A 264 17.18 21.91 28.74
CA GLY A 264 17.57 23.25 29.21
C GLY A 264 17.48 23.38 30.74
N THR A 265 16.43 22.83 31.35
CA THR A 265 16.25 22.83 32.80
C THR A 265 17.32 21.99 33.52
N LEU A 266 17.68 20.84 32.94
CA LEU A 266 18.77 19.99 33.44
C LEU A 266 20.12 20.71 33.34
N GLN A 267 20.42 21.36 32.22
CA GLN A 267 21.65 22.14 32.06
C GLN A 267 21.75 23.25 33.11
N GLN A 268 20.68 24.03 33.29
CA GLN A 268 20.65 25.10 34.30
C GLN A 268 20.83 24.56 35.73
N SER A 269 20.25 23.39 36.01
CA SER A 269 20.41 22.71 37.30
C SER A 269 21.85 22.25 37.51
N SER A 270 22.48 21.67 36.47
CA SER A 270 23.89 21.28 36.48
C SER A 270 24.84 22.46 36.68
N ASP A 271 24.61 23.59 36.01
CA ASP A 271 25.41 24.81 36.17
C ASP A 271 25.28 25.38 37.59
N SER A 272 24.07 25.31 38.17
CA SER A 272 23.82 25.71 39.56
C SER A 272 24.56 24.81 40.56
N VAL A 273 24.56 23.49 40.33
CA VAL A 273 25.31 22.52 41.15
C VAL A 273 26.82 22.75 41.01
N ALA A 274 27.33 22.97 39.79
CA ALA A 274 28.76 23.24 39.56
C ALA A 274 29.21 24.52 40.25
N THR A 275 28.41 25.59 40.17
CA THR A 275 28.66 26.85 40.86
C THR A 275 28.63 26.67 42.38
N GLY A 276 27.65 25.93 42.91
CA GLY A 276 27.57 25.58 44.32
C GLY A 276 28.78 24.77 44.81
N ALA A 277 29.23 23.79 44.02
CA ALA A 277 30.43 23.01 44.32
C ALA A 277 31.70 23.87 44.35
N ALA A 278 31.83 24.85 43.42
CA ALA A 278 32.94 25.79 43.42
C ALA A 278 32.94 26.69 44.67
N HIS A 279 31.77 27.19 45.10
CA HIS A 279 31.64 27.93 46.36
C HIS A 279 31.99 27.09 47.59
N ILE A 280 31.55 25.82 47.62
CA ILE A 280 31.91 24.89 48.72
C ILE A 280 33.42 24.68 48.76
N ALA A 281 34.07 24.43 47.62
CA ALA A 281 35.51 24.23 47.55
C ALA A 281 36.28 25.47 48.04
N ALA A 282 35.88 26.66 47.60
CA ALA A 282 36.46 27.92 48.07
C ALA A 282 36.27 28.11 49.59
N GLY A 283 35.08 27.82 50.11
CA GLY A 283 34.79 27.88 51.54
C GLY A 283 35.58 26.86 52.37
N SER A 284 35.78 25.65 51.85
CA SER A 284 36.65 24.65 52.48
C SER A 284 38.11 25.09 52.52
N GLN A 285 38.61 25.76 51.47
CA GLN A 285 39.97 26.29 51.45
C GLN A 285 40.16 27.43 52.47
N ASP A 286 39.21 28.35 52.56
CA ASP A 286 39.23 29.43 53.57
C ASP A 286 39.20 28.86 54.99
N LEU A 287 38.32 27.89 55.24
CA LEU A 287 38.25 27.22 56.53
C LEU A 287 39.54 26.48 56.87
N ALA A 288 40.16 25.79 55.90
CA ALA A 288 41.45 25.14 56.08
C ALA A 288 42.54 26.15 56.46
N SER A 289 42.64 27.27 55.73
CA SER A 289 43.58 28.37 56.04
C SER A 289 43.39 28.91 57.45
N ARG A 290 42.15 29.17 57.87
CA ARG A 290 41.84 29.63 59.23
C ARG A 290 42.16 28.59 60.30
N THR A 291 41.99 27.31 59.98
CA THR A 291 42.33 26.20 60.88
C THR A 291 43.85 26.10 61.03
N GLU A 292 44.63 26.30 59.96
CA GLU A 292 46.09 26.40 60.01
C GLU A 292 46.57 27.59 60.85
N GLU A 293 45.98 28.77 60.65
CA GLU A 293 46.25 29.96 61.48
C GLU A 293 45.95 29.71 62.96
N GLN A 294 44.80 29.11 63.29
CA GLN A 294 44.44 28.75 64.66
C GLN A 294 45.41 27.73 65.26
N ALA A 295 45.82 26.72 64.49
CA ALA A 295 46.80 25.75 64.93
C ALA A 295 48.14 26.42 65.25
N SER A 296 48.59 27.36 64.41
CA SER A 296 49.80 28.16 64.65
C SER A 296 49.68 29.02 65.92
N ALA A 297 48.55 29.70 66.12
CA ALA A 297 48.31 30.50 67.32
C ALA A 297 48.28 29.66 68.61
N LEU A 298 47.73 28.44 68.53
CA LEU A 298 47.77 27.48 69.64
C LEU A 298 49.20 26.99 69.91
N GLN A 299 50.02 26.77 68.89
CA GLN A 299 51.45 26.46 69.06
C GLN A 299 52.20 27.60 69.74
N GLU A 300 51.96 28.85 69.33
CA GLU A 300 52.58 30.02 69.96
C GLU A 300 52.12 30.19 71.42
N THR A 301 50.85 29.91 71.71
CA THR A 301 50.30 29.90 73.07
C THR A 301 50.94 28.80 73.92
N ALA A 302 51.13 27.60 73.36
CA ALA A 302 51.81 26.50 74.04
C ALA A 302 53.29 26.82 74.33
N ALA A 303 54.01 27.40 73.37
CA ALA A 303 55.39 27.85 73.56
C ALA A 303 55.49 28.97 74.61
N SER A 304 54.55 29.92 74.59
CA SER A 304 54.44 30.97 75.62
C SER A 304 54.16 30.38 77.00
N MET A 305 53.29 29.36 77.08
CA MET A 305 53.05 28.59 78.31
C MET A 305 54.31 27.87 78.80
N GLU A 306 55.10 27.24 77.93
CA GLU A 306 56.39 26.64 78.29
C GLU A 306 57.37 27.68 78.85
N GLN A 307 57.43 28.86 78.22
CA GLN A 307 58.27 29.97 78.69
C GLN A 307 57.78 30.52 80.05
N ILE A 308 56.47 30.63 80.26
CA ILE A 308 55.87 31.00 81.55
C ILE A 308 56.22 29.95 82.61
N VAL A 309 56.05 28.66 82.32
CA VAL A 309 56.40 27.56 83.25
C VAL A 309 57.89 27.61 83.60
N SER A 310 58.77 27.84 82.62
CA SER A 310 60.21 28.02 82.85
C SER A 310 60.49 29.21 83.77
N THR A 311 59.83 30.35 83.53
CA THR A 311 59.99 31.57 84.35
C THR A 311 59.47 31.37 85.76
N VAL A 312 58.33 30.69 85.92
CA VAL A 312 57.78 30.31 87.24
C VAL A 312 58.75 29.40 87.97
N ARG A 313 59.32 28.39 87.28
CA ARG A 313 60.33 27.50 87.84
C ARG A 313 61.57 28.27 88.30
N GLN A 314 62.06 29.19 87.48
CA GLN A 314 63.17 30.08 87.82
C GLN A 314 62.84 30.99 89.02
N ASN A 315 61.63 31.54 89.09
CA ASN A 315 61.16 32.34 90.23
C ASN A 315 61.09 31.52 91.51
N THR A 316 60.57 30.28 91.44
CA THR A 316 60.54 29.38 92.60
C THR A 316 61.93 29.00 93.09
N GLU A 317 62.88 28.74 92.17
CA GLU A 317 64.29 28.52 92.54
C GLU A 317 64.92 29.77 93.15
N THR A 318 64.64 30.95 92.60
CA THR A 318 65.17 32.22 93.09
C THR A 318 64.61 32.56 94.46
N ALA A 319 63.30 32.34 94.68
CA ALA A 319 62.67 32.47 95.98
C ALA A 319 63.22 31.44 96.98
N GLY A 320 63.46 30.20 96.54
CA GLY A 320 64.14 29.17 97.34
C GLY A 320 65.55 29.59 97.76
N ARG A 321 66.36 30.07 96.80
CA ARG A 321 67.70 30.64 97.06
C ARG A 321 67.65 31.85 97.98
N ALA A 322 66.72 32.77 97.78
CA ALA A 322 66.54 33.96 98.63
C ALA A 322 66.12 33.58 100.07
N ASN A 323 65.24 32.59 100.22
CA ASN A 323 64.85 32.04 101.52
C ASN A 323 66.04 31.36 102.22
N GLN A 324 66.86 30.60 101.48
CA GLN A 324 68.09 30.02 102.00
C GLN A 324 69.09 31.10 102.43
N LEU A 325 69.33 32.11 101.60
CA LEU A 325 70.20 33.25 101.90
C LEU A 325 69.71 34.02 103.13
N SER A 326 68.39 34.20 103.27
CA SER A 326 67.78 34.86 104.43
C SER A 326 67.93 34.02 105.71
N ARG A 327 67.86 32.69 105.62
CA ARG A 327 68.16 31.78 106.74
C ARG A 327 69.63 31.78 107.11
N GLU A 328 70.54 31.80 106.13
CA GLU A 328 71.98 31.94 106.36
C GLU A 328 72.31 33.28 107.02
N ALA A 329 71.72 34.38 106.55
CA ALA A 329 71.87 35.70 107.16
C ALA A 329 71.28 35.75 108.58
N ALA A 330 70.13 35.11 108.83
CA ALA A 330 69.55 34.98 110.17
C ALA A 330 70.45 34.15 111.10
N GLN A 331 71.03 33.03 110.62
CA GLN A 331 72.03 32.26 111.37
C GLN A 331 73.30 33.06 111.64
N GLN A 332 73.76 33.86 110.68
CA GLN A 332 74.92 34.74 110.85
C GLN A 332 74.65 35.87 111.84
N ALA A 333 73.39 36.33 111.94
CA ALA A 333 72.93 37.26 112.96
C ALA A 333 72.77 36.60 114.35
N GLU A 334 72.27 35.36 114.42
CA GLU A 334 72.15 34.61 115.68
C GLU A 334 73.49 34.13 116.24
N SER A 335 74.48 33.88 115.38
CA SER A 335 75.86 33.55 115.78
C SER A 335 76.74 34.78 116.07
N GLY A 336 76.17 35.98 116.06
CA GLY A 336 76.89 37.24 116.23
C GLY A 336 76.73 37.93 117.60
N PRO A 337 77.19 37.35 118.72
CA PRO A 337 77.72 38.21 119.78
C PRO A 337 79.01 37.63 120.38
N THR A 338 80.17 37.79 119.71
CA THR A 338 81.50 37.96 120.34
C THR A 338 82.65 37.94 119.32
N ARG A 339 82.92 39.08 118.65
CA ARG A 339 84.29 39.55 118.29
C ARG A 339 84.22 40.69 117.27
N SER A 340 84.53 41.90 117.71
CA SER A 340 85.56 42.75 117.07
C SER A 340 85.62 44.12 117.73
N ARG A 341 86.10 44.13 118.98
CA ARG A 341 86.86 45.27 119.51
C ARG A 341 88.35 44.92 119.33
N ARG A 342 89.11 45.86 118.74
CA ARG A 342 90.58 45.90 118.55
C ARG A 342 91.12 45.29 117.25
N GLN A 343 91.41 46.13 116.25
CA GLN A 343 92.77 46.61 115.95
C GLN A 343 92.77 47.60 114.76
N TRP A 344 93.33 48.79 115.00
CA TRP A 344 93.94 49.74 114.06
C TRP A 344 95.28 49.15 113.51
N PRO A 345 96.00 49.68 112.47
CA PRO A 345 96.13 51.11 112.14
C PRO A 345 96.39 51.56 110.67
N ARG A 346 96.33 52.90 110.49
CA ARG A 346 97.16 53.81 109.64
C ARG A 346 96.94 53.99 108.11
N CYS A 347 96.50 55.21 107.79
CA CYS A 347 97.03 56.23 106.84
C CYS A 347 97.60 55.87 105.44
N ALA A 348 97.07 56.62 104.44
CA ALA A 348 97.77 57.47 103.45
C ALA A 348 97.78 57.07 101.93
N THR A 349 96.98 57.83 101.18
CA THR A 349 97.31 58.62 99.96
C THR A 349 97.28 58.05 98.52
N TRP A 350 96.88 58.98 97.62
CA TRP A 350 97.02 59.12 96.15
C TRP A 350 95.99 58.41 95.23
N ARG A 351 95.55 58.91 94.06
CA ARG A 351 95.27 60.23 93.43
C ARG A 351 94.77 59.94 91.98
N ARG A 352 93.69 60.61 91.52
CA ARG A 352 93.29 60.99 90.13
C ARG A 352 93.26 59.98 88.95
N ALA A 353 92.11 59.94 88.24
CA ALA A 353 91.86 60.47 86.87
C ALA A 353 90.38 60.14 86.44
N ARG A 354 89.47 61.12 86.23
CA ARG A 354 88.96 61.70 84.93
C ARG A 354 88.60 60.68 83.84
N GLY A 355 87.51 60.74 83.07
CA GLY A 355 86.40 61.69 82.82
C GLY A 355 85.28 60.99 82.00
N VAL A 356 84.00 61.37 82.13
CA VAL A 356 83.19 62.32 81.29
C VAL A 356 82.83 61.85 79.88
N SER A 357 81.51 61.67 79.64
CA SER A 357 80.63 62.08 78.48
C SER A 357 79.52 61.02 78.29
N ALA A 358 78.20 61.24 78.38
CA ALA A 358 77.24 62.24 77.83
C ALA A 358 76.96 62.14 76.31
N ARG A 359 75.72 61.73 75.95
CA ARG A 359 74.86 62.06 74.77
C ARG A 359 73.75 60.98 74.68
N SER A 360 72.44 61.24 74.81
CA SER A 360 71.45 62.03 74.04
C SER A 360 70.93 61.37 72.75
N SER A 361 69.63 61.07 72.77
CA SER A 361 68.60 61.19 71.71
C SER A 361 68.76 60.46 70.37
N SER A 362 67.79 59.58 70.07
CA SER A 362 66.75 59.83 69.05
C SER A 362 65.61 58.83 69.21
#